data_AF-A0A699Z1H2-F1
#
_entry.id   AF-A0A699Z1H2-F1
#
_cell.length_a   1.000
_cell.length_b   1.000
_cell.length_c   1.000
_cell.angle_alpha   90.00
_cell.angle_beta   90.00
_cell.angle_gamma   90.00
#
_symmetry.space_group_name_H-M   'P 1'
#
loop_
_entity.id
_entity.type
_entity.pdbx_description
1 polymer ?
#
loop_
_entity_poly.entity_id
_entity_poly.type
_entity_poly.pdbx_seq_one_letter_code
_entity_poly.pdbx_strand_id
1 'polypeptide(L)'
;VNGLLLVHLPGGPTARFRLSSLVLGKDILGHGRATPHKPEMVLNNFGTRLGRRVGRMFASLFAQDPSFRGRRVVAFHNQRDFIFVRHHRYVFEEKEKRVAAELAPGTAPAAAKSAKKTRVEKVVGARLQELGPRFTLKLEALQKGTFDSKGGEFEWLRKSDLGTSRRRFFL
;
A
#
# COMPACT_ATOMS: atom_id res chain seq x y z
N VAL A 1 15.86 10.74 -11.45
CA VAL A 1 15.43 9.36 -11.77
C VAL A 1 13.95 9.41 -12.13
N ASN A 2 13.56 9.00 -13.34
CA ASN A 2 12.22 9.30 -13.88
C ASN A 2 11.37 8.04 -14.14
N GLY A 3 11.94 6.85 -14.01
CA GLY A 3 11.24 5.59 -14.23
C GLY A 3 11.91 4.41 -13.55
N LEU A 4 11.17 3.31 -13.44
CA LEU A 4 11.59 2.03 -12.90
C LEU A 4 11.19 0.94 -13.91
N LEU A 5 12.15 0.10 -14.30
CA LEU A 5 11.90 -1.08 -15.12
C LEU A 5 12.06 -2.32 -14.25
N LEU A 6 11.01 -3.14 -14.16
CA LEU A 6 11.01 -4.39 -13.43
C LEU A 6 10.87 -5.57 -14.40
N VAL A 7 11.89 -6.40 -14.48
CA VAL A 7 11.92 -7.60 -15.33
C VAL A 7 11.99 -8.83 -14.45
N HIS A 8 11.01 -9.73 -14.58
CA HIS A 8 11.09 -11.05 -13.96
C HIS A 8 11.87 -12.01 -14.85
N LEU A 9 12.92 -12.62 -14.32
CA LEU A 9 13.74 -13.60 -15.04
C LEU A 9 13.34 -15.02 -14.64
N PRO A 10 13.59 -16.03 -15.49
CA PRO A 10 14.21 -15.93 -16.82
C PRO A 10 13.23 -15.57 -17.95
N GLY A 11 11.91 -15.64 -17.74
CA GLY A 11 10.91 -15.61 -18.82
C GLY A 11 9.93 -14.44 -18.82
N GLY A 12 10.12 -13.40 -18.01
CA GLY A 12 9.19 -12.28 -17.86
C GLY A 12 8.09 -12.51 -16.81
N PRO A 13 7.15 -11.56 -16.65
CA PRO A 13 6.91 -10.37 -17.48
C PRO A 13 7.79 -9.16 -17.15
N THR A 14 7.73 -8.13 -18.00
CA THR A 14 8.46 -6.86 -17.84
C THR A 14 7.49 -5.70 -17.65
N ALA A 15 7.60 -4.98 -16.54
CA ALA A 15 6.78 -3.81 -16.22
C ALA A 15 7.62 -2.54 -16.21
N ARG A 16 7.17 -1.52 -16.94
CA ARG A 16 7.75 -0.18 -16.93
C ARG A 16 6.84 0.74 -16.13
N PHE A 17 7.43 1.43 -15.15
CA PHE A 17 6.75 2.41 -14.32
C PHE A 17 7.38 3.78 -14.51
N ARG A 18 6.53 4.81 -14.56
CA ARG A 18 6.95 6.18 -14.29
C ARG A 18 7.16 6.34 -12.79
N LEU A 19 8.25 6.99 -12.42
CA LEU A 19 8.56 7.29 -11.03
C LEU A 19 8.39 8.80 -10.81
N SER A 20 7.65 9.16 -9.76
CA SER A 20 7.41 10.54 -9.37
C SER A 20 7.47 10.70 -7.84
N SER A 21 7.60 11.94 -7.37
CA SER A 21 7.53 12.28 -5.94
C SER A 21 8.50 11.48 -5.07
N LEU A 22 9.73 11.28 -5.56
CA LEU A 22 10.78 10.58 -4.83
C LEU A 22 11.31 11.45 -3.70
N VAL A 23 11.30 10.90 -2.49
CA VAL A 23 12.00 11.45 -1.33
C VAL A 23 12.83 10.32 -0.74
N LEU A 24 14.13 10.56 -0.56
CA LEU A 24 15.04 9.54 -0.02
C LEU A 24 14.86 9.43 1.50
N GLY A 25 15.26 8.28 2.06
CA GLY A 25 15.14 8.03 3.50
C GLY A 25 15.78 9.13 4.36
N LYS A 26 16.94 9.65 3.93
CA LYS A 26 17.70 10.68 4.65
C LYS A 26 16.98 12.03 4.71
N ASP A 27 16.14 12.32 3.71
CA ASP A 27 15.44 13.60 3.58
C ASP A 27 14.07 13.58 4.30
N ILE A 28 13.69 12.44 4.88
CA ILE A 28 12.44 12.28 5.63
C ILE A 28 12.67 12.70 7.09
N LEU A 29 11.93 13.72 7.51
CA LEU A 29 11.92 14.17 8.91
C LEU A 29 11.41 13.05 9.84
N GLY A 30 12.15 12.79 10.91
CA GLY A 30 11.78 11.78 11.91
C GLY A 30 11.86 10.33 11.40
N HIS A 31 12.59 10.07 10.31
CA HIS A 31 12.80 8.71 9.82
C HIS A 31 13.49 7.85 10.88
N GLY A 32 13.06 6.59 10.99
CA GLY A 32 13.72 5.60 11.84
C GLY A 32 14.85 4.89 11.10
N ARG A 33 15.67 4.15 11.86
CA ARG A 33 16.74 3.32 11.30
C ARG A 33 16.20 1.97 10.81
N ALA A 34 16.50 1.62 9.55
CA ALA A 34 16.19 0.29 9.03
C ALA A 34 17.00 -0.79 9.77
N THR A 35 16.34 -1.88 10.15
CA THR A 35 16.97 -3.08 10.73
C THR A 35 17.08 -4.19 9.68
N PRO A 36 17.92 -5.22 9.85
CA PRO A 36 18.09 -6.28 8.85
C PRO A 36 16.88 -7.23 8.71
N HIS A 37 15.86 -7.12 9.57
CA HIS A 37 14.66 -7.95 9.55
C HIS A 37 13.93 -7.88 8.20
N LYS A 38 13.48 -9.03 7.69
CA LYS A 38 12.68 -9.12 6.47
C LYS A 38 11.32 -8.43 6.68
N PRO A 39 10.94 -7.44 5.85
CA PRO A 39 9.69 -6.72 6.04
C PRO A 39 8.48 -7.56 5.61
N GLU A 40 7.35 -7.32 6.25
CA GLU A 40 6.04 -7.70 5.73
C GLU A 40 5.67 -6.84 4.51
N MET A 41 4.81 -7.35 3.65
CA MET A 41 4.34 -6.60 2.49
C MET A 41 2.82 -6.47 2.50
N VAL A 42 2.34 -5.25 2.31
CA VAL A 42 0.91 -4.93 2.19
C VAL A 42 0.62 -4.45 0.77
N LEU A 43 -0.24 -5.17 0.06
CA LEU A 43 -0.78 -4.77 -1.24
C LEU A 43 -2.22 -4.30 -1.05
N ASN A 44 -2.50 -3.03 -1.29
CA ASN A 44 -3.84 -2.46 -1.12
C ASN A 44 -4.41 -2.02 -2.48
N ASN A 45 -5.67 -2.37 -2.74
CA ASN A 45 -6.44 -2.03 -3.95
C ASN A 45 -5.87 -2.51 -5.29
N PHE A 46 -5.26 -3.69 -5.37
CA PHE A 46 -4.84 -4.33 -6.63
C PHE A 46 -5.91 -5.30 -7.15
N GLY A 47 -7.16 -4.84 -7.23
CA GLY A 47 -8.34 -5.70 -7.42
C GLY A 47 -8.55 -6.14 -8.88
N THR A 48 -8.03 -5.42 -9.86
CA THR A 48 -8.26 -5.75 -11.28
C THR A 48 -7.40 -6.94 -11.73
N ARG A 49 -7.63 -7.48 -12.93
CA ARG A 49 -6.77 -8.55 -13.50
C ARG A 49 -5.32 -8.08 -13.66
N LEU A 50 -5.13 -6.86 -14.18
CA LEU A 50 -3.82 -6.24 -14.33
C LEU A 50 -3.20 -5.92 -12.97
N GLY A 51 -4.00 -5.39 -12.05
CA GLY A 51 -3.62 -5.11 -10.66
C GLY A 51 -3.07 -6.32 -9.95
N ARG A 52 -3.79 -7.44 -9.97
CA ARG A 52 -3.34 -8.70 -9.37
C ARG A 52 -2.02 -9.18 -9.96
N ARG A 53 -1.80 -9.00 -11.27
CA ARG A 53 -0.54 -9.36 -11.94
C ARG A 53 0.61 -8.48 -11.45
N VAL A 54 0.43 -7.16 -11.47
CA VAL A 54 1.43 -6.20 -10.95
C VAL A 54 1.70 -6.41 -9.46
N GLY A 55 0.65 -6.67 -8.67
CA GLY A 55 0.76 -6.99 -7.24
C GLY A 55 1.63 -8.23 -7.00
N ARG A 56 1.43 -9.31 -7.77
CA ARG A 56 2.30 -10.50 -7.71
C ARG A 56 3.74 -10.20 -8.13
N MET A 57 3.95 -9.35 -9.14
CA MET A 57 5.29 -8.92 -9.54
C MET A 57 6.02 -8.15 -8.43
N PHE A 58 5.31 -7.31 -7.66
CA PHE A 58 5.89 -6.66 -6.48
C PHE A 58 6.12 -7.65 -5.35
N ALA A 59 5.19 -8.60 -5.14
CA ALA A 59 5.29 -9.60 -4.10
C ALA A 59 6.58 -10.42 -4.19
N SER A 60 6.98 -10.81 -5.39
CA SER A 60 8.19 -11.60 -5.62
C SER A 60 9.50 -10.81 -5.44
N LEU A 61 9.45 -9.49 -5.23
CA LEU A 61 10.64 -8.70 -4.85
C LEU A 61 11.01 -8.86 -3.39
N PHE A 62 10.08 -9.38 -2.57
CA PHE A 62 10.26 -9.51 -1.14
C PHE A 62 10.24 -10.98 -0.74
N ALA A 63 10.95 -11.26 0.36
CA ALA A 63 10.97 -12.58 0.96
C ALA A 63 9.56 -12.96 1.44
N GLN A 64 9.13 -14.19 1.14
CA GLN A 64 7.80 -14.68 1.54
C GLN A 64 7.75 -15.11 3.02
N ASP A 65 8.88 -15.10 3.72
CA ASP A 65 9.04 -15.40 5.14
C ASP A 65 9.35 -14.13 5.96
N PRO A 66 8.37 -13.24 6.21
CA PRO A 66 8.60 -11.98 6.90
C PRO A 66 8.96 -12.17 8.39
N SER A 67 9.77 -11.26 8.92
CA SER A 67 10.20 -11.26 10.32
C SER A 67 9.36 -10.31 11.18
N PHE A 68 8.26 -10.81 11.75
CA PHE A 68 7.31 -10.00 12.54
C PHE A 68 7.93 -9.29 13.75
N ARG A 69 8.98 -9.86 14.36
CA ARG A 69 9.69 -9.24 15.49
C ARG A 69 10.32 -7.88 15.12
N GLY A 70 10.73 -7.72 13.86
CA GLY A 70 11.30 -6.47 13.35
C GLY A 70 10.26 -5.34 13.19
N ARG A 71 8.98 -5.69 13.11
CA ARG A 71 7.83 -4.80 12.88
C ARG A 71 8.03 -3.86 11.68
N ARG A 72 8.58 -4.39 10.59
CA ARG A 72 8.83 -3.65 9.35
C ARG A 72 7.78 -4.04 8.33
N VAL A 73 7.25 -3.06 7.63
CA VAL A 73 6.28 -3.26 6.55
C VAL A 73 6.61 -2.38 5.36
N VAL A 74 6.45 -2.94 4.16
CA VAL A 74 6.46 -2.21 2.89
C VAL A 74 5.04 -2.21 2.35
N ALA A 75 4.47 -1.04 2.18
CA ALA A 75 3.12 -0.87 1.66
C ALA A 75 3.17 -0.40 0.21
N PHE A 76 2.43 -1.10 -0.64
CA PHE A 76 2.05 -0.68 -1.98
C PHE A 76 0.56 -0.36 -1.94
N HIS A 77 0.24 0.94 -1.91
CA HIS A 77 -1.15 1.38 -1.91
C HIS A 77 -1.53 1.90 -3.29
N ASN A 78 -2.41 1.19 -3.98
CA ASN A 78 -2.96 1.64 -5.25
C ASN A 78 -4.16 2.57 -5.02
N GLN A 79 -4.07 3.79 -5.55
CA GLN A 79 -5.18 4.73 -5.56
C GLN A 79 -5.23 5.40 -6.92
N ARG A 80 -6.28 5.11 -7.69
CA ARG A 80 -6.52 5.71 -9.02
C ARG A 80 -5.33 5.52 -9.98
N ASP A 81 -4.77 4.31 -10.04
CA ASP A 81 -3.57 3.92 -10.81
C ASP A 81 -2.25 4.58 -10.37
N PHE A 82 -2.24 5.24 -9.21
CA PHE A 82 -1.01 5.67 -8.55
C PHE A 82 -0.68 4.69 -7.43
N ILE A 83 0.48 4.07 -7.52
CA ILE A 83 0.98 3.14 -6.53
C ILE A 83 1.91 3.92 -5.60
N PHE A 84 1.43 4.22 -4.40
CA PHE A 84 2.23 4.84 -3.35
C PHE A 84 3.03 3.77 -2.65
N VAL A 85 4.36 3.85 -2.77
CA VAL A 85 5.29 2.94 -2.12
C VAL A 85 5.81 3.60 -0.85
N ARG A 86 5.65 2.92 0.28
CA ARG A 86 6.01 3.43 1.60
C ARG A 86 6.65 2.33 2.45
N HIS A 87 7.73 2.67 3.13
CA HIS A 87 8.41 1.78 4.07
C HIS A 87 8.18 2.26 5.50
N HIS A 88 7.61 1.42 6.34
CA HIS A 88 7.24 1.77 7.70
C HIS A 88 7.78 0.77 8.71
N ARG A 89 8.03 1.27 9.93
CA ARG A 89 8.02 0.48 11.16
C ARG A 89 6.69 0.70 11.84
N TYR A 90 6.07 -0.35 12.35
CA TYR A 90 4.86 -0.22 13.14
C TYR A 90 5.10 -0.54 14.62
N VAL A 91 4.30 0.06 15.49
CA VAL A 91 4.23 -0.24 16.92
C VAL A 91 2.75 -0.31 17.28
N PHE A 92 2.34 -1.42 17.90
CA PHE A 92 0.99 -1.54 18.43
C PHE A 92 0.89 -0.74 19.73
N GLU A 93 -0.18 0.03 19.84
CA GLU A 93 -0.51 0.85 21.00
C GLU A 93 -1.96 0.57 21.38
N GLU A 94 -2.21 0.30 22.66
CA GLU A 94 -3.58 0.27 23.18
C GLU A 94 -4.06 1.71 23.37
N LYS A 95 -5.18 2.04 22.73
CA LYS A 95 -5.85 3.33 22.89
C LYS A 95 -7.22 3.11 23.48
N GLU A 96 -7.55 3.91 24.49
CA GLU A 96 -8.88 3.93 25.06
C GLU A 96 -9.82 4.73 24.15
N LYS A 97 -10.81 4.05 23.58
CA LYS A 97 -11.88 4.69 22.83
C LYS A 97 -13.11 4.76 23.72
N ARG A 98 -13.58 5.98 23.98
CA ARG A 98 -14.85 6.22 24.66
C ARG A 98 -15.98 6.02 23.65
N VAL A 99 -16.76 4.96 23.83
CA VAL A 99 -17.94 4.70 23.01
C VAL A 99 -19.18 5.03 23.85
N ALA A 100 -20.14 5.71 23.23
CA ALA A 100 -21.44 5.92 23.86
C ALA A 100 -22.13 4.55 23.95
N ALA A 101 -22.50 4.12 25.16
CA ALA A 101 -23.28 2.90 25.30
C ALA A 101 -24.64 3.09 24.61
N GLU A 102 -24.94 2.26 23.61
CA GLU A 102 -26.30 2.20 23.06
C GLU A 102 -27.24 1.61 24.11
N LEU A 103 -28.41 2.24 24.30
CA LEU A 103 -29.45 1.68 25.15
C LEU A 103 -30.05 0.45 24.47
N ALA A 104 -30.31 -0.61 25.25
CA ALA A 104 -31.01 -1.78 24.76
C ALA A 104 -32.38 -1.39 24.16
N PRO A 105 -32.80 -2.00 23.03
CA PRO A 105 -34.10 -1.71 22.44
C PRO A 105 -35.21 -2.10 23.43
N GLY A 106 -35.98 -1.11 23.91
CA GLY A 106 -37.10 -1.31 24.83
C GLY A 106 -37.12 -0.46 26.10
N THR A 107 -36.16 0.44 26.31
CA THR A 107 -36.14 1.30 27.51
C THR A 107 -36.96 2.58 27.28
N ALA A 108 -37.97 2.84 28.12
CA ALA A 108 -38.87 3.99 27.99
C ALA A 108 -38.13 5.35 28.15
N PRO A 109 -38.55 6.41 27.42
CA PRO A 109 -37.81 7.68 27.31
C PRO A 109 -37.76 8.53 28.59
N ALA A 110 -38.51 8.20 29.65
CA ALA A 110 -38.64 9.03 30.85
C ALA A 110 -37.47 8.91 31.85
N ALA A 111 -36.64 7.85 31.79
CA ALA A 111 -35.47 7.66 32.65
C ALA A 111 -34.15 8.16 32.02
N ALA A 112 -34.20 8.83 30.85
CA ALA A 112 -33.04 9.16 30.02
C ALA A 112 -32.17 10.34 30.50
N LYS A 113 -32.44 10.94 31.68
CA LYS A 113 -31.76 12.16 32.14
C LYS A 113 -30.65 11.98 33.19
N SER A 114 -30.30 10.76 33.60
CA SER A 114 -29.15 10.54 34.49
C SER A 114 -28.29 9.36 34.03
N ALA A 115 -26.97 9.62 33.98
CA ALA A 115 -25.90 8.70 33.62
C ALA A 115 -25.86 8.23 32.15
N LYS A 116 -25.31 9.10 31.27
CA LYS A 116 -24.68 8.68 30.00
C LYS A 116 -23.47 7.79 30.34
N LYS A 117 -23.71 6.51 30.63
CA LYS A 117 -22.68 5.52 30.97
C LYS A 117 -21.77 5.33 29.76
N THR A 118 -20.61 5.98 29.80
CA THR A 118 -19.63 5.92 28.72
C THR A 118 -18.83 4.62 28.91
N ARG A 119 -18.85 3.73 27.92
CA ARG A 119 -18.04 2.50 27.95
C ARG A 119 -16.66 2.83 27.40
N VAL A 120 -15.62 2.54 28.16
CA VAL A 120 -14.24 2.63 27.69
C VAL A 120 -13.90 1.29 27.05
N GLU A 121 -13.70 1.29 25.73
CA GLU A 121 -13.22 0.13 25.01
C GLU A 121 -11.74 0.31 24.69
N LYS A 122 -10.94 -0.73 25.00
CA LYS A 122 -9.54 -0.77 24.59
C LYS A 122 -9.49 -1.17 23.11
N VAL A 123 -8.98 -0.27 22.27
CA VAL A 123 -8.77 -0.50 20.84
C VAL A 123 -7.27 -0.54 20.58
N VAL A 124 -6.80 -1.64 20.01
CA VAL A 124 -5.40 -1.75 19.58
C VAL A 124 -5.24 -1.02 18.24
N GLY A 125 -4.43 0.03 18.23
CA GLY A 125 -4.03 0.76 17.02
C GLY A 125 -2.57 0.50 16.66
N ALA A 126 -2.19 0.80 15.42
CA ALA A 126 -0.79 0.76 15.00
C ALA A 126 -0.28 2.19 14.71
N ARG A 127 0.77 2.61 15.40
CA ARG A 127 1.53 3.82 15.07
C ARG A 127 2.61 3.48 14.05
N LEU A 128 2.77 4.31 13.03
CA LEU A 128 3.72 4.10 11.95
C LEU A 128 4.85 5.14 12.02
N GLN A 129 6.07 4.69 11.73
CA GLN A 129 7.24 5.54 11.54
C GLN A 129 7.89 5.21 10.20
N GLU A 130 8.20 6.21 9.37
CA GLU A 130 8.85 5.97 8.09
C GLU A 130 10.32 5.54 8.26
N LEU A 131 10.78 4.58 7.45
CA LEU A 131 12.14 4.02 7.53
C LEU A 131 12.96 4.16 6.24
N GLY A 132 12.29 4.38 5.11
CA GLY A 132 12.90 4.22 3.79
C GLY A 132 12.38 5.25 2.81
N PRO A 133 12.87 5.23 1.56
CA PRO A 133 12.42 6.16 0.56
C PRO A 133 10.92 6.02 0.34
N ARG A 134 10.29 7.14 0.00
CA ARG A 134 8.90 7.18 -0.42
C ARG A 134 8.85 7.70 -1.84
N PHE A 135 8.05 7.05 -2.67
CA PHE A 135 7.87 7.44 -4.06
C PHE A 135 6.52 6.97 -4.56
N THR A 136 6.14 7.47 -5.73
CA THR A 136 4.91 7.08 -6.39
C THR A 136 5.27 6.47 -7.74
N LEU A 137 4.70 5.29 -8.01
CA LEU A 137 4.82 4.61 -9.28
C LEU A 137 3.53 4.72 -10.07
N LYS A 138 3.65 4.79 -11.38
CA LYS A 138 2.52 4.68 -12.30
C LYS A 138 2.89 3.75 -13.44
N LEU A 139 2.11 2.69 -13.66
CA LEU A 139 2.37 1.74 -14.74
C LEU A 139 2.27 2.46 -16.09
N GLU A 140 3.32 2.34 -16.92
CA GLU A 140 3.36 2.85 -18.30
C GLU A 140 3.15 1.72 -19.30
N ALA A 141 3.76 0.56 -19.06
CA ALA A 141 3.64 -0.60 -19.94
C ALA A 141 3.87 -1.89 -19.18
N LEU A 142 3.21 -2.96 -19.63
CA LEU A 142 3.43 -4.34 -19.22
C LEU A 142 3.64 -5.18 -20.48
N GLN A 143 4.84 -5.72 -20.61
CA GLN A 143 5.28 -6.56 -21.71
C GLN A 143 5.32 -8.02 -21.26
N LYS A 144 4.91 -8.93 -22.15
CA LYS A 144 5.08 -10.36 -21.99
C LYS A 144 6.53 -10.73 -22.31
N GLY A 145 7.14 -11.57 -21.49
CA GLY A 145 8.55 -11.92 -21.64
C GLY A 145 9.51 -10.95 -20.96
N THR A 146 10.79 -11.16 -21.21
CA THR A 146 11.86 -10.24 -20.83
C THR A 146 11.79 -8.95 -21.65
N PHE A 147 12.55 -7.94 -21.23
CA PHE A 147 12.55 -6.66 -21.92
C PHE A 147 13.04 -6.81 -23.37
N ASP A 148 12.21 -6.40 -24.32
CA ASP A 148 12.55 -6.32 -25.74
C ASP A 148 12.03 -5.00 -26.30
N SER A 149 12.95 -4.17 -26.78
CA SER A 149 12.67 -2.83 -27.29
C SER A 149 12.17 -2.79 -28.72
N LYS A 150 12.29 -3.88 -29.49
CA LYS A 150 11.97 -3.93 -30.93
C LYS A 150 10.70 -4.73 -31.22
N GLY A 151 10.61 -5.95 -30.70
CA GLY A 151 9.54 -6.91 -31.03
C GLY A 151 8.63 -7.29 -29.86
N GLY A 152 8.75 -6.59 -28.73
CA GLY A 152 8.06 -6.94 -27.50
C GLY A 152 6.54 -6.98 -27.62
N GLU A 153 5.93 -8.11 -27.24
CA GLU A 153 4.46 -8.21 -27.11
C GLU A 153 3.99 -7.47 -25.84
N PHE A 154 3.28 -6.36 -26.02
CA PHE A 154 2.69 -5.61 -24.90
C PHE A 154 1.31 -6.17 -24.54
N GLU A 155 1.18 -6.68 -23.31
CA GLU A 155 -0.11 -7.04 -22.74
C GLU A 155 -0.93 -5.79 -22.40
N TRP A 156 -0.26 -4.75 -21.90
CA TRP A 156 -0.90 -3.50 -21.56
C TRP A 156 0.04 -2.32 -21.83
N LEU A 157 -0.51 -1.27 -22.43
CA LEU A 157 0.22 -0.03 -22.69
C LEU A 157 -0.66 1.16 -22.34
N ARG A 158 -0.09 2.10 -21.59
CA ARG A 158 -0.78 3.32 -21.20
C ARG A 158 -0.82 4.29 -22.37
N LYS A 159 -1.99 4.38 -23.00
CA LYS A 159 -2.31 5.40 -23.99
C LYS A 159 -2.73 6.73 -23.34
N SER A 160 -2.57 7.83 -24.06
CA SER A 160 -2.85 9.20 -23.57
C SER A 160 -4.33 9.46 -23.33
N ASP A 161 -5.20 8.88 -24.17
CA ASP A 161 -6.66 8.90 -24.09
C ASP A 161 -7.24 8.17 -22.86
N LEU A 162 -6.54 7.15 -22.36
CA LEU A 162 -6.95 6.42 -21.15
C LEU A 162 -6.93 7.30 -19.88
N GLY A 163 -6.23 8.44 -19.91
CA GLY A 163 -6.21 9.42 -18.82
C GLY A 163 -7.40 10.38 -18.80
N THR A 164 -8.24 10.38 -19.84
CA THR A 164 -9.35 11.33 -20.00
C THR A 164 -10.51 11.02 -19.05
N SER A 165 -10.75 9.75 -18.74
CA SER A 165 -11.81 9.36 -17.81
C SER A 165 -11.32 9.37 -16.36
N ARG A 166 -11.92 10.21 -15.51
CA ARG A 166 -11.64 10.25 -14.06
C ARG A 166 -12.29 9.11 -13.25
N ARG A 167 -13.04 8.21 -13.92
CA ARG A 167 -13.82 7.14 -13.28
C ARG A 167 -13.28 5.73 -13.59
N ARG A 168 -12.38 5.60 -14.56
CA ARG A 168 -11.83 4.31 -14.98
C ARG A 168 -10.40 4.17 -14.47
N PHE A 169 -10.13 3.06 -13.78
CA PHE A 169 -8.82 2.70 -13.27
C PHE A 169 -8.49 1.28 -13.72
N PHE A 170 -7.21 0.98 -13.88
CA PHE A 170 -6.72 -0.24 -14.52
C PHE A 170 -6.00 -1.18 -13.57
N LEU A 171 -5.48 -0.70 -12.43
CA LEU A 171 -4.82 -1.49 -11.38
C LEU A 171 -5.78 -1.84 -10.23
#